data_AF-A0A2V4CWA8-F1
#
_entry.id   AF-A0A2V4CWA8-F1
#
_cell.length_a   1.000
_cell.length_b   1.000
_cell.length_c   1.000
_cell.angle_alpha   90.00
_cell.angle_beta   90.00
_cell.angle_gamma   90.00
#
_symmetry.space_group_name_H-M   'P 1'
#
loop_
_entity.id
_entity.type
_entity.pdbx_description
1 polymer ?
#
loop_
_entity_poly.entity_id
_entity_poly.type
_entity_poly.pdbx_seq_one_letter_code
_entity_poly.pdbx_strand_id
1 'polypeptide(L)'
;MKKGRASKNKAKFLIINFIRLMLVFAFFEAFRNQRTLVFYTSIIALGVTFIPNFLNKAFKIKVPADFEIMLLLFVYGLVFLGDIKGFFDFWWWDIFLNLIAATALGLIGLTVLFVLNKEERIDASPAIIAIFAFCFAFAAGGLWEIFEYGMDNLFNFNLQESSADTMKDLVVNSIGALFVSLGGYYYLKNGKVILISSLIKKFVEKYPKFFRSEKVKKNHPEIMKELISKGENRKLEFKSTLRTNLHTKEFDKKIEHSVLKTVSAYLNSDGGTLLVGVSDNGTILGLNSDKFENHDKLNLHLTNMIKHHIGNEYLPFIKHEIIRLDEGHVLKIDCKKSKKPIFMKVKDDEEFYIRNGPSTAKLRGSSILDYVNHKFDKE
;
A
#
# COMPACT_ATOMS: atom_id res chain seq x y z
N MET A 1 18.50 -20.52 13.73
CA MET A 1 17.48 -19.43 13.72
C MET A 1 16.14 -19.74 14.43
N LYS A 2 15.66 -20.99 14.57
CA LYS A 2 14.37 -21.29 15.23
C LYS A 2 14.34 -21.05 16.77
N LYS A 3 15.44 -21.32 17.50
CA LYS A 3 15.52 -21.12 18.97
C LYS A 3 15.32 -19.67 19.42
N GLY A 4 15.90 -18.69 18.70
CA GLY A 4 15.78 -17.27 19.05
C GLY A 4 14.38 -16.67 18.83
N ARG A 5 13.58 -17.22 17.90
CA ARG A 5 12.22 -16.75 17.63
C ARG A 5 11.21 -17.25 18.68
N ALA A 6 11.40 -18.48 19.18
CA ALA A 6 10.59 -19.04 20.26
C ALA A 6 10.82 -18.32 21.61
N SER A 7 12.08 -17.96 21.91
CA SER A 7 12.43 -17.17 23.09
C SER A 7 11.76 -15.79 23.11
N LYS A 8 11.83 -15.05 21.98
CA LYS A 8 11.20 -13.71 21.88
C LYS A 8 9.67 -13.75 22.05
N ASN A 9 9.02 -14.78 21.54
CA ASN A 9 7.57 -14.96 21.71
C ASN A 9 7.19 -15.27 23.17
N LYS A 10 7.99 -16.06 23.89
CA LYS A 10 7.78 -16.32 25.33
C LYS A 10 7.96 -15.06 26.16
N ALA A 11 9.03 -14.30 25.95
CA ALA A 11 9.27 -13.05 26.67
C ALA A 11 8.13 -12.03 26.45
N LYS A 12 7.68 -11.86 25.20
CA LYS A 12 6.53 -11.01 24.88
C LYS A 12 5.25 -11.44 25.63
N PHE A 13 4.94 -12.74 25.61
CA PHE A 13 3.78 -13.27 26.32
C PHE A 13 3.85 -12.99 27.83
N LEU A 14 5.03 -13.15 28.43
CA LEU A 14 5.23 -12.85 29.85
C LEU A 14 5.02 -11.37 30.16
N ILE A 15 5.60 -10.46 29.36
CA ILE A 15 5.45 -9.01 29.55
C ILE A 15 3.99 -8.57 29.47
N ILE A 16 3.26 -9.04 28.45
CA ILE A 16 1.83 -8.70 28.27
C ILE A 16 1.01 -9.12 29.48
N ASN A 17 1.16 -10.37 29.91
CA ASN A 17 0.37 -10.88 31.02
C ASN A 17 0.80 -10.28 32.36
N PHE A 18 2.07 -9.90 32.52
CA PHE A 18 2.53 -9.15 33.68
C PHE A 18 1.86 -7.77 33.76
N ILE A 19 1.83 -7.00 32.66
CA ILE A 19 1.15 -5.69 32.62
C ILE A 19 -0.34 -5.84 32.87
N ARG A 20 -1.00 -6.85 32.30
CA ARG A 20 -2.42 -7.14 32.58
C ARG A 20 -2.67 -7.49 34.04
N LEU A 21 -1.79 -8.31 34.65
CA LEU A 21 -1.89 -8.65 36.06
C LEU A 21 -1.73 -7.42 36.95
N MET A 22 -0.78 -6.53 36.60
CA MET A 22 -0.62 -5.25 37.28
C MET A 22 -1.88 -4.40 37.15
N LEU A 23 -2.49 -4.30 35.96
CA LEU A 23 -3.74 -3.54 35.75
C LEU A 23 -4.91 -4.11 36.56
N VAL A 24 -5.00 -5.44 36.68
CA VAL A 24 -5.98 -6.09 37.56
C VAL A 24 -5.71 -5.76 39.03
N PHE A 25 -4.45 -5.75 39.45
CA PHE A 25 -4.09 -5.33 40.80
C PHE A 25 -4.43 -3.85 41.06
N ALA A 26 -4.11 -2.96 40.11
CA ALA A 26 -4.48 -1.54 40.18
C ALA A 26 -5.98 -1.35 40.28
N PHE A 27 -6.77 -2.12 39.51
CA PHE A 27 -8.23 -2.12 39.61
C PHE A 27 -8.71 -2.46 41.04
N PHE A 28 -8.20 -3.54 41.65
CA PHE A 28 -8.61 -3.93 43.00
C PHE A 28 -8.13 -2.96 44.09
N GLU A 29 -6.91 -2.44 43.95
CA GLU A 29 -6.35 -1.44 44.86
C GLU A 29 -7.16 -0.14 44.79
N ALA A 30 -7.46 0.34 43.59
CA ALA A 30 -8.26 1.54 43.36
C ALA A 30 -9.69 1.37 43.89
N PHE A 31 -10.30 0.21 43.70
CA PHE A 31 -11.62 -0.10 44.26
C PHE A 31 -11.60 -0.07 45.79
N ARG A 32 -10.61 -0.72 46.42
CA ARG A 32 -10.49 -0.78 47.88
C ARG A 32 -10.24 0.60 48.50
N ASN A 33 -9.43 1.42 47.84
CA ASN A 33 -9.03 2.75 48.32
C ASN A 33 -9.93 3.87 47.79
N GLN A 34 -11.06 3.55 47.15
CA GLN A 34 -12.03 4.50 46.58
C GLN A 34 -11.40 5.52 45.61
N ARG A 35 -10.37 5.10 44.87
CA ARG A 35 -9.74 5.92 43.82
C ARG A 35 -10.50 5.76 42.50
N THR A 36 -11.58 6.52 42.36
CA THR A 36 -12.54 6.39 41.24
C THR A 36 -11.89 6.53 39.86
N LEU A 37 -10.99 7.50 39.68
CA LEU A 37 -10.33 7.71 38.40
C LEU A 37 -9.48 6.51 37.99
N VAL A 38 -8.57 6.07 38.87
CA VAL A 38 -7.69 4.90 38.66
C VAL A 38 -8.49 3.63 38.41
N PHE A 39 -9.64 3.49 39.06
CA PHE A 39 -10.55 2.37 38.84
C PHE A 39 -11.05 2.31 37.39
N TYR A 40 -11.60 3.40 36.86
CA TYR A 40 -12.11 3.43 35.48
C TYR A 40 -10.99 3.39 34.44
N THR A 41 -9.89 4.12 34.64
CA THR A 41 -8.75 4.11 33.71
C THR A 41 -8.12 2.73 33.63
N SER A 42 -8.05 1.98 34.73
CA SER A 42 -7.57 0.59 34.75
C SER A 42 -8.45 -0.38 33.93
N ILE A 43 -9.78 -0.20 33.95
CA ILE A 43 -10.71 -1.02 33.14
C ILE A 43 -10.49 -0.75 31.65
N ILE A 44 -10.46 0.52 31.25
CA ILE A 44 -10.25 0.95 29.87
C ILE A 44 -8.88 0.46 29.38
N ALA A 45 -7.83 0.71 30.16
CA ALA A 45 -6.47 0.26 29.91
C ALA A 45 -6.40 -1.26 29.68
N LEU A 46 -7.05 -2.06 30.54
CA LEU A 46 -7.09 -3.51 30.40
C LEU A 46 -7.75 -3.92 29.09
N GLY A 47 -8.88 -3.30 28.73
CA GLY A 47 -9.56 -3.51 27.45
C GLY A 47 -8.68 -3.19 26.25
N VAL A 48 -7.97 -2.06 26.28
CA VAL A 48 -7.03 -1.63 25.24
C VAL A 48 -5.94 -2.67 25.00
N THR A 49 -5.45 -3.34 26.04
CA THR A 49 -4.43 -4.41 25.87
C THR A 49 -4.92 -5.61 25.04
N PHE A 50 -6.22 -5.77 24.83
CA PHE A 50 -6.80 -6.84 24.01
C PHE A 50 -7.07 -6.43 22.56
N ILE A 51 -7.01 -5.13 22.22
CA ILE A 51 -7.25 -4.62 20.85
C ILE A 51 -6.40 -5.36 19.80
N PRO A 52 -5.09 -5.57 19.98
CA PRO A 52 -4.28 -6.29 18.99
C PRO A 52 -4.79 -7.72 18.68
N ASN A 53 -5.20 -8.43 19.73
CA ASN A 53 -5.75 -9.78 19.60
C ASN A 53 -7.13 -9.78 18.96
N PHE A 54 -7.97 -8.82 19.32
CA PHE A 54 -9.29 -8.62 18.73
C PHE A 54 -9.18 -8.32 17.24
N LEU A 55 -8.33 -7.37 16.83
CA LEU A 55 -8.10 -7.03 15.42
C LEU A 55 -7.63 -8.24 14.58
N ASN A 56 -6.78 -9.09 15.16
CA ASN A 56 -6.32 -10.30 14.51
C ASN A 56 -7.43 -11.35 14.36
N LYS A 57 -8.32 -11.50 15.34
CA LYS A 57 -9.43 -12.48 15.26
C LYS A 57 -10.58 -12.00 14.38
N ALA A 58 -11.02 -10.75 14.55
CA ALA A 58 -12.18 -10.18 13.87
C ALA A 58 -11.87 -9.80 12.41
N PHE A 59 -10.74 -9.12 12.18
CA PHE A 59 -10.41 -8.56 10.87
C PHE A 59 -9.22 -9.24 10.17
N LYS A 60 -8.63 -10.28 10.78
CA LYS A 60 -7.39 -10.92 10.31
C LYS A 60 -6.21 -9.95 10.17
N ILE A 61 -6.27 -8.82 10.88
CA ILE A 61 -5.24 -7.77 10.92
C ILE A 61 -4.21 -8.15 11.98
N LYS A 62 -3.01 -8.55 11.54
CA LYS A 62 -1.91 -8.88 12.46
C LYS A 62 -1.19 -7.62 12.90
N VAL A 63 -1.49 -7.17 14.13
CA VAL A 63 -0.79 -6.04 14.73
C VAL A 63 0.69 -6.39 14.97
N PRO A 64 1.59 -5.53 14.50
CA PRO A 64 3.02 -5.57 14.77
C PRO A 64 3.40 -5.73 16.24
N ALA A 65 4.35 -6.61 16.54
CA ALA A 65 4.77 -6.85 17.93
C ALA A 65 5.35 -5.60 18.60
N ASP A 66 6.01 -4.73 17.85
CA ASP A 66 6.59 -3.49 18.39
C ASP A 66 5.48 -2.51 18.79
N PHE A 67 4.38 -2.45 18.02
CA PHE A 67 3.23 -1.59 18.32
C PHE A 67 2.47 -2.08 19.54
N GLU A 68 2.34 -3.40 19.67
CA GLU A 68 1.76 -3.98 20.87
C GLU A 68 2.61 -3.68 22.11
N ILE A 69 3.94 -3.75 22.02
CA ILE A 69 4.83 -3.37 23.14
C ILE A 69 4.73 -1.87 23.42
N MET A 70 4.73 -1.01 22.40
CA MET A 70 4.57 0.44 22.59
C MET A 70 3.23 0.79 23.23
N LEU A 71 2.14 0.15 22.80
CA LEU A 71 0.81 0.32 23.39
C LEU A 71 0.82 -0.06 24.88
N LEU A 72 1.46 -1.18 25.22
CA LEU A 72 1.56 -1.64 26.61
C LEU A 72 2.41 -0.71 27.47
N LEU A 73 3.53 -0.22 26.96
CA LEU A 73 4.36 0.76 27.65
C LEU A 73 3.64 2.10 27.82
N PHE A 74 2.87 2.51 26.81
CA PHE A 74 2.03 3.71 26.87
C PHE A 74 0.96 3.58 27.96
N VAL A 75 0.20 2.48 27.95
CA VAL A 75 -0.82 2.19 28.98
C VAL A 75 -0.20 2.11 30.37
N TYR A 76 0.99 1.48 30.48
CA TYR A 76 1.73 1.43 31.74
C TYR A 76 2.16 2.83 32.20
N GLY A 77 2.67 3.66 31.29
CA GLY A 77 3.07 5.03 31.57
C GLY A 77 1.90 5.90 32.03
N LEU A 78 0.75 5.76 31.40
CA LEU A 78 -0.46 6.52 31.73
C LEU A 78 -1.00 6.13 33.12
N VAL A 79 -1.27 4.84 33.36
CA VAL A 79 -1.94 4.41 34.60
C VAL A 79 -0.97 4.26 35.78
N PHE A 80 0.17 3.59 35.60
CA PHE A 80 1.06 3.30 36.73
C PHE A 80 2.00 4.44 37.06
N LEU A 81 2.69 4.97 36.05
CA LEU A 81 3.64 6.05 36.28
C LEU A 81 2.90 7.37 36.51
N GLY A 82 1.91 7.68 35.66
CA GLY A 82 1.04 8.84 35.80
C GLY A 82 0.23 8.81 37.11
N ASP A 83 -0.90 8.09 37.12
CA ASP A 83 -1.85 8.20 38.24
C ASP A 83 -1.36 7.59 39.56
N ILE A 84 -0.75 6.39 39.53
CA ILE A 84 -0.41 5.66 40.77
C ILE A 84 0.86 6.21 41.41
N LYS A 85 1.87 6.56 40.60
CA LYS A 85 3.17 7.08 41.06
C LYS A 85 3.25 8.61 41.07
N GLY A 86 2.26 9.31 40.53
CA GLY A 86 2.19 10.77 40.53
C GLY A 86 3.09 11.43 39.48
N PHE A 87 3.42 10.77 38.37
CA PHE A 87 4.31 11.38 37.38
C PHE A 87 3.65 12.54 36.63
N PHE A 88 2.32 12.68 36.68
CA PHE A 88 1.65 13.86 36.14
C PHE A 88 2.06 15.16 36.84
N ASP A 89 2.58 15.09 38.08
CA ASP A 89 3.17 16.25 38.76
C ASP A 89 4.44 16.78 38.05
N PHE A 90 5.08 15.98 37.19
CA PHE A 90 6.21 16.43 36.38
C PHE A 90 5.72 17.10 35.10
N TRP A 91 6.05 18.39 34.93
CA TRP A 91 5.66 19.23 33.79
C TRP A 91 5.88 18.64 32.38
N TRP A 92 6.84 17.72 32.22
CA TRP A 92 7.19 17.12 30.94
C TRP A 92 6.52 15.77 30.69
N TRP A 93 5.97 15.12 31.71
CA TRP A 93 5.46 13.75 31.62
C TRP A 93 4.25 13.68 30.70
N ASP A 94 3.31 14.57 30.95
CA ASP A 94 2.10 14.72 30.16
C ASP A 94 2.42 15.11 28.70
N ILE A 95 3.26 16.13 28.49
CA ILE A 95 3.77 16.54 27.17
C ILE A 95 4.39 15.34 26.41
N PHE A 96 5.15 14.50 27.12
CA PHE A 96 5.79 13.33 26.53
C PHE A 96 4.78 12.27 26.08
N LEU A 97 3.75 11.99 26.90
CA LEU A 97 2.70 11.03 26.54
C LEU A 97 1.88 11.54 25.35
N ASN A 98 1.47 12.81 25.38
CA ASN A 98 0.73 13.45 24.28
C ASN A 98 1.54 13.42 22.97
N LEU A 99 2.83 13.75 23.01
CA LEU A 99 3.68 13.70 21.82
C LEU A 99 3.81 12.29 21.23
N ILE A 100 3.94 11.26 22.08
CA ILE A 100 3.98 9.86 21.64
C ILE A 100 2.65 9.44 21.01
N ALA A 101 1.53 9.79 21.65
CA ALA A 101 0.20 9.46 21.17
C ALA A 101 -0.06 10.11 19.79
N ALA A 102 0.20 11.41 19.66
CA ALA A 102 0.06 12.14 18.41
C ALA A 102 0.93 11.58 17.29
N THR A 103 2.19 11.23 17.60
CA THR A 103 3.10 10.60 16.64
C THR A 103 2.57 9.23 16.18
N ALA A 104 2.09 8.41 17.12
CA ALA A 104 1.52 7.10 16.79
C ALA A 104 0.26 7.23 15.92
N LEU A 105 -0.65 8.14 16.27
CA LEU A 105 -1.87 8.42 15.51
C LEU A 105 -1.55 8.98 14.11
N GLY A 106 -0.57 9.87 13.99
CA GLY A 106 -0.08 10.37 12.71
C GLY A 106 0.46 9.26 11.82
N LEU A 107 1.20 8.30 12.39
CA LEU A 107 1.71 7.14 11.66
C LEU A 107 0.59 6.22 11.19
N ILE A 108 -0.48 6.06 11.99
CA ILE A 108 -1.69 5.33 11.61
C ILE A 108 -2.37 6.03 10.43
N GLY A 109 -2.66 7.33 10.54
CA GLY A 109 -3.29 8.11 9.48
C GLY A 109 -2.49 8.09 8.17
N LEU A 110 -1.17 8.27 8.26
CA LEU A 110 -0.24 8.16 7.13
C LEU A 110 -0.31 6.77 6.49
N THR A 111 -0.28 5.71 7.31
CA THR A 111 -0.33 4.32 6.84
C THR A 111 -1.64 4.03 6.10
N VAL A 112 -2.78 4.45 6.67
CA VAL A 112 -4.10 4.22 6.07
C VAL A 112 -4.17 4.81 4.66
N LEU A 113 -3.88 6.11 4.51
CA LEU A 113 -4.02 6.77 3.21
C LEU A 113 -2.94 6.32 2.22
N PHE A 114 -1.72 6.06 2.71
CA PHE A 114 -0.66 5.48 1.88
C PHE A 114 -1.06 4.13 1.31
N VAL A 115 -1.64 3.24 2.12
CA VAL A 115 -2.10 1.93 1.66
C VAL A 115 -3.23 2.08 0.66
N LEU A 116 -4.23 2.93 0.92
CA LEU A 116 -5.32 3.17 -0.03
C LEU A 116 -4.82 3.70 -1.38
N ASN A 117 -3.87 4.64 -1.37
CA ASN A 117 -3.25 5.18 -2.57
C ASN A 117 -2.44 4.10 -3.32
N LYS A 118 -1.69 3.29 -2.57
CA LYS A 118 -0.85 2.22 -3.12
C LYS A 118 -1.66 1.05 -3.71
N GLU A 119 -2.85 0.79 -3.15
CA GLU A 119 -3.83 -0.17 -3.69
C GLU A 119 -4.67 0.42 -4.84
N GLU A 120 -4.35 1.64 -5.30
CA GLU A 120 -5.08 2.37 -6.36
C GLU A 120 -6.59 2.51 -6.07
N ARG A 121 -6.98 2.49 -4.78
CA ARG A 121 -8.35 2.80 -4.36
C ARG A 121 -8.64 4.30 -4.41
N ILE A 122 -7.57 5.10 -4.26
CA ILE A 122 -7.55 6.55 -4.41
C ILE A 122 -6.30 6.93 -5.21
N ASP A 123 -6.33 8.09 -5.85
CA ASP A 123 -5.15 8.72 -6.49
C ASP A 123 -4.84 10.02 -5.74
N ALA A 124 -3.93 9.93 -4.77
CA ALA A 124 -3.59 11.01 -3.86
C ALA A 124 -2.10 11.39 -4.01
N SER A 125 -1.85 12.69 -4.16
CA SER A 125 -0.50 13.21 -4.15
C SER A 125 0.16 13.02 -2.77
N PRO A 126 1.51 12.97 -2.68
CA PRO A 126 2.21 12.91 -1.39
C PRO A 126 1.80 14.00 -0.40
N ALA A 127 1.42 15.19 -0.90
CA ALA A 127 0.92 16.29 -0.07
C ALA A 127 -0.43 15.96 0.56
N ILE A 128 -1.37 15.41 -0.21
CA ILE A 128 -2.69 15.01 0.30
C ILE A 128 -2.54 13.94 1.39
N ILE A 129 -1.64 12.97 1.17
CA ILE A 129 -1.35 11.91 2.15
C ILE A 129 -0.80 12.48 3.46
N ALA A 130 0.11 13.44 3.37
CA ALA A 130 0.68 14.11 4.53
C ALA A 130 -0.34 14.98 5.28
N ILE A 131 -1.14 15.79 4.55
CA ILE A 131 -2.17 16.64 5.14
C ILE A 131 -3.21 15.79 5.87
N PHE A 132 -3.66 14.70 5.25
CA PHE A 132 -4.59 13.77 5.89
C PHE A 132 -4.02 13.18 7.17
N ALA A 133 -2.76 12.74 7.18
CA ALA A 133 -2.12 12.19 8.38
C ALA A 133 -2.08 13.21 9.52
N PHE A 134 -1.80 14.49 9.20
CA PHE A 134 -1.86 15.59 10.16
C PHE A 134 -3.27 15.76 10.72
N CYS A 135 -4.27 15.94 9.84
CA CYS A 135 -5.65 16.15 10.24
C CYS A 135 -6.22 14.98 11.05
N PHE A 136 -5.88 13.75 10.68
CA PHE A 136 -6.30 12.55 11.38
C PHE A 136 -5.78 12.53 12.83
N ALA A 137 -4.48 12.79 13.03
CA ALA A 137 -3.89 12.83 14.36
C ALA A 137 -4.42 14.01 15.19
N PHE A 138 -4.51 15.20 14.60
CA PHE A 138 -5.03 16.39 15.27
C PHE A 138 -6.49 16.21 15.69
N ALA A 139 -7.34 15.64 14.83
CA ALA A 139 -8.73 15.36 15.16
C ALA A 139 -8.87 14.32 16.27
N ALA A 140 -8.03 13.27 16.27
CA ALA A 140 -8.03 12.27 17.33
C ALA A 140 -7.58 12.86 18.68
N GLY A 141 -6.59 13.76 18.69
CA GLY A 141 -6.21 14.53 19.88
C GLY A 141 -7.35 15.43 20.35
N GLY A 142 -8.00 16.18 19.46
CA GLY A 142 -9.16 17.00 19.83
C GLY A 142 -10.35 16.20 20.37
N LEU A 143 -10.58 14.98 19.87
CA LEU A 143 -11.58 14.07 20.44
C LEU A 143 -11.22 13.61 21.85
N TRP A 144 -9.93 13.50 22.17
CA TRP A 144 -9.45 13.19 23.51
C TRP A 144 -9.72 14.35 24.48
N GLU A 145 -9.42 15.59 24.10
CA GLU A 145 -9.77 16.79 24.91
C GLU A 145 -11.27 16.91 25.19
N ILE A 146 -12.10 16.63 24.17
CA ILE A 146 -13.56 16.62 24.33
C ILE A 146 -13.99 15.51 25.30
N PHE A 147 -13.32 14.36 25.25
CA PHE A 147 -13.56 13.28 26.19
C PHE A 147 -13.19 13.69 27.63
N GLU A 148 -12.04 14.31 27.85
CA GLU A 148 -11.61 14.79 29.17
C GLU A 148 -12.61 15.79 29.75
N TYR A 149 -12.96 16.83 28.98
CA TYR A 149 -14.00 17.79 29.37
C TYR A 149 -15.33 17.08 29.68
N GLY A 150 -15.73 16.11 28.87
CA GLY A 150 -16.95 15.34 29.10
C GLY A 150 -16.92 14.55 30.41
N MET A 151 -15.78 13.94 30.72
CA MET A 151 -15.59 13.15 31.94
C MET A 151 -15.53 14.04 33.19
N ASP A 152 -14.91 15.21 33.10
CA ASP A 152 -14.88 16.19 34.19
C ASP A 152 -16.29 16.69 34.53
N ASN A 153 -17.11 16.97 33.53
CA ASN A 153 -18.48 17.43 33.76
C ASN A 153 -19.47 16.33 34.21
N LEU A 154 -19.29 15.09 33.75
CA LEU A 154 -20.20 14.00 34.08
C LEU A 154 -19.86 13.30 35.39
N PHE A 155 -18.56 13.21 35.72
CA PHE A 155 -18.07 12.40 36.83
C PHE A 155 -17.27 13.21 37.86
N ASN A 156 -17.18 14.54 37.71
CA ASN A 156 -16.36 15.42 38.54
C ASN A 156 -14.91 14.92 38.64
N PHE A 157 -14.39 14.41 37.53
CA PHE A 157 -12.96 14.18 37.38
C PHE A 157 -12.25 15.53 37.18
N ASN A 158 -10.92 15.49 37.23
CA ASN A 158 -10.07 16.65 37.02
C ASN A 158 -8.99 16.29 36.00
N LEU A 159 -9.43 15.79 34.84
CA LEU A 159 -8.57 15.36 33.75
C LEU A 159 -8.01 16.55 32.97
N GLN A 160 -8.84 17.56 32.72
CA GLN A 160 -8.43 18.73 31.95
C GLN A 160 -7.48 19.65 32.74
N GLU A 161 -7.59 19.65 34.07
CA GLU A 161 -7.02 20.63 35.03
C GLU A 161 -7.39 22.10 34.79
N SER A 162 -7.16 22.63 33.58
CA SER A 162 -7.48 23.98 33.16
C SER A 162 -7.64 24.09 31.64
N SER A 163 -8.32 25.13 31.16
CA SER A 163 -8.41 25.39 29.71
C SER A 163 -7.04 25.67 29.05
N ALA A 164 -6.04 26.08 29.83
CA ALA A 164 -4.68 26.27 29.34
C ALA A 164 -3.98 24.94 29.04
N ASP A 165 -4.31 23.89 29.81
CA ASP A 165 -3.72 22.56 29.63
C ASP A 165 -4.24 21.91 28.34
N THR A 166 -5.55 21.95 28.10
CA THR A 166 -6.12 21.57 26.79
C THR A 166 -5.47 22.26 25.61
N MET A 167 -5.19 23.57 25.73
CA MET A 167 -4.54 24.30 24.65
C MET A 167 -3.09 23.84 24.45
N LYS A 168 -2.36 23.58 25.55
CA LYS A 168 -1.02 23.01 25.52
C LYS A 168 -1.03 21.64 24.84
N ASP A 169 -2.01 20.80 25.16
CA ASP A 169 -2.12 19.44 24.62
C ASP A 169 -2.46 19.44 23.14
N LEU A 170 -3.38 20.30 22.68
CA LEU A 170 -3.64 20.51 21.26
C LEU A 170 -2.40 21.02 20.49
N VAL A 171 -1.58 21.86 21.12
CA VAL A 171 -0.31 22.33 20.52
C VAL A 171 0.70 21.18 20.42
N VAL A 172 0.88 20.39 21.49
CA VAL A 172 1.77 19.24 21.49
C VAL A 172 1.32 18.20 20.47
N ASN A 173 0.01 17.93 20.40
CA ASN A 173 -0.61 17.04 19.43
C ASN A 173 -0.35 17.53 17.99
N SER A 174 -0.46 18.83 17.74
CA SER A 174 -0.14 19.43 16.44
C SER A 174 1.33 19.26 16.06
N ILE A 175 2.26 19.43 17.01
CA ILE A 175 3.70 19.26 16.78
C ILE A 175 4.01 17.80 16.40
N GLY A 176 3.48 16.84 17.16
CA GLY A 176 3.66 15.41 16.86
C GLY A 176 3.07 15.01 15.52
N ALA A 177 1.87 15.49 15.21
CA ALA A 177 1.20 15.28 13.92
C ALA A 177 2.00 15.87 12.76
N LEU A 178 2.51 17.10 12.91
CA LEU A 178 3.28 17.80 11.87
C LEU A 178 4.62 17.09 11.60
N PHE A 179 5.29 16.64 12.65
CA PHE A 179 6.53 15.87 12.55
C PHE A 179 6.35 14.61 11.68
N VAL A 180 5.28 13.85 11.90
CA VAL A 180 4.97 12.66 11.10
C VAL A 180 4.53 13.02 9.68
N SER A 181 3.68 14.04 9.54
CA SER A 181 3.17 14.50 8.25
C SER A 181 4.29 14.94 7.31
N LEU A 182 5.20 15.79 7.78
CA LEU A 182 6.36 16.25 7.02
C LEU A 182 7.33 15.10 6.71
N GLY A 183 7.63 14.26 7.69
CA GLY A 183 8.47 13.06 7.49
C GLY A 183 7.88 12.12 6.43
N GLY A 184 6.56 11.92 6.46
CA GLY A 184 5.80 11.15 5.47
C GLY A 184 5.87 11.78 4.08
N TYR A 185 5.65 13.10 3.96
CA TYR A 185 5.75 13.83 2.69
C TYR A 185 7.12 13.64 2.03
N TYR A 186 8.21 13.88 2.76
CA TYR A 186 9.57 13.75 2.22
C TYR A 186 9.90 12.31 1.84
N TYR A 187 9.46 11.33 2.63
CA TYR A 187 9.62 9.92 2.32
C TYR A 187 8.94 9.55 1.00
N LEU A 188 7.69 9.99 0.80
CA LEU A 188 6.91 9.69 -0.39
C LEU A 188 7.41 10.43 -1.64
N LYS A 189 7.92 11.66 -1.50
CA LYS A 189 8.38 12.48 -2.62
C LYS A 189 9.78 12.09 -3.11
N ASN A 190 10.72 11.87 -2.18
CA ASN A 190 12.14 11.83 -2.51
C ASN A 190 12.79 10.46 -2.31
N GLY A 191 12.11 9.49 -1.67
CA GLY A 191 12.70 8.19 -1.29
C GLY A 191 13.92 8.28 -0.36
N LYS A 192 14.30 9.49 0.09
CA LYS A 192 15.45 9.75 0.97
C LYS A 192 15.04 9.62 2.44
N VAL A 193 15.95 9.02 3.20
CA VAL A 193 15.72 8.48 4.54
C VAL A 193 16.30 9.45 5.59
N ILE A 194 15.50 10.39 6.10
CA ILE A 194 15.83 11.20 7.31
C ILE A 194 15.33 10.44 8.55
N LEU A 195 16.17 10.23 9.58
CA LEU A 195 15.95 9.57 10.90
C LEU A 195 14.61 8.79 11.15
N ILE A 196 13.45 9.46 11.08
CA ILE A 196 12.07 8.91 11.17
C ILE A 196 11.79 7.83 10.12
N SER A 197 12.32 8.04 8.92
CA SER A 197 12.33 7.07 7.85
C SER A 197 12.95 5.75 8.24
N SER A 198 13.79 5.63 9.29
CA SER A 198 14.25 4.31 9.76
C SER A 198 13.14 3.55 10.50
N LEU A 199 12.28 4.25 11.25
CA LEU A 199 11.11 3.67 11.93
C LEU A 199 10.03 3.33 10.90
N ILE A 200 9.74 4.25 9.98
CA ILE A 200 8.82 4.02 8.86
C ILE A 200 9.36 2.92 7.94
N LYS A 201 10.64 2.92 7.57
CA LYS A 201 11.29 1.87 6.76
C LYS A 201 11.27 0.54 7.49
N LYS A 202 11.64 0.46 8.77
CA LYS A 202 11.53 -0.77 9.57
C LYS A 202 10.09 -1.26 9.61
N PHE A 203 9.11 -0.37 9.72
CA PHE A 203 7.69 -0.73 9.72
C PHE A 203 7.23 -1.26 8.35
N VAL A 204 7.56 -0.54 7.28
CA VAL A 204 7.27 -0.88 5.88
C VAL A 204 7.94 -2.19 5.46
N GLU A 205 9.21 -2.40 5.82
CA GLU A 205 10.00 -3.59 5.54
C GLU A 205 9.55 -4.81 6.36
N LYS A 206 9.12 -4.59 7.62
CA LYS A 206 8.69 -5.66 8.53
C LYS A 206 7.25 -6.11 8.31
N TYR A 207 6.39 -5.26 7.74
CA TYR A 207 5.00 -5.59 7.43
C TYR A 207 4.68 -5.48 5.93
N PRO A 208 5.41 -6.22 5.08
CA PRO A 208 5.24 -6.15 3.64
C PRO A 208 3.86 -6.59 3.18
N LYS A 209 3.02 -7.24 4.00
CA LYS A 209 1.64 -7.57 3.60
C LYS A 209 0.66 -6.40 3.72
N PHE A 210 0.95 -5.43 4.59
CA PHE A 210 0.20 -4.17 4.68
C PHE A 210 0.76 -3.14 3.71
N PHE A 211 2.07 -3.20 3.42
CA PHE A 211 2.79 -2.21 2.63
C PHE A 211 3.19 -2.64 1.23
N ARG A 212 3.20 -3.93 0.88
CA ARG A 212 3.39 -4.41 -0.50
C ARG A 212 2.02 -4.70 -1.09
N SER A 213 1.52 -3.69 -1.79
CA SER A 213 0.59 -3.89 -2.89
C SER A 213 1.07 -5.02 -3.79
N GLU A 214 0.13 -5.88 -4.19
CA GLU A 214 0.36 -6.91 -5.20
C GLU A 214 0.91 -6.35 -6.52
N LYS A 215 0.79 -5.03 -6.75
CA LYS A 215 1.38 -4.33 -7.89
C LYS A 215 2.89 -4.08 -7.76
N VAL A 216 3.42 -3.87 -6.55
CA VAL A 216 4.90 -3.80 -6.34
C VAL A 216 5.55 -5.17 -6.51
N LYS A 217 4.78 -6.27 -6.35
CA LYS A 217 5.27 -7.59 -6.74
C LYS A 217 5.56 -7.67 -8.24
N LYS A 218 4.67 -7.18 -9.11
CA LYS A 218 4.85 -7.36 -10.57
C LYS A 218 6.10 -6.70 -11.17
N ASN A 219 6.69 -5.71 -10.51
CA ASN A 219 7.72 -4.85 -11.11
C ASN A 219 9.10 -4.94 -10.46
N HIS A 220 9.27 -5.85 -9.48
CA HIS A 220 10.59 -6.10 -8.91
C HIS A 220 11.39 -7.01 -9.86
N PRO A 221 12.70 -6.76 -10.10
CA PRO A 221 13.51 -7.56 -11.00
C PRO A 221 13.41 -9.08 -10.75
N GLU A 222 13.46 -9.48 -9.49
CA GLU A 222 13.30 -10.89 -9.07
C GLU A 222 11.97 -11.53 -9.48
N ILE A 223 10.87 -10.78 -9.39
CA ILE A 223 9.54 -11.30 -9.72
C ILE A 223 9.32 -11.26 -11.22
N MET A 224 9.96 -10.33 -11.94
CA MET A 224 10.00 -10.37 -13.40
C MET A 224 10.74 -11.61 -13.88
N LYS A 225 11.89 -11.94 -13.28
CA LYS A 225 12.62 -13.19 -13.54
C LYS A 225 11.77 -14.42 -13.21
N GLU A 226 11.04 -14.43 -12.10
CA GLU A 226 10.08 -15.50 -11.76
C GLU A 226 8.95 -15.59 -12.81
N LEU A 227 8.39 -14.47 -13.24
CA LEU A 227 7.32 -14.42 -14.24
C LEU A 227 7.80 -14.95 -15.60
N ILE A 228 9.00 -14.57 -16.02
CA ILE A 228 9.64 -15.06 -17.24
C ILE A 228 9.90 -16.57 -17.13
N SER A 229 10.37 -17.07 -15.97
CA SER A 229 10.63 -18.49 -15.75
C SER A 229 9.40 -19.39 -15.82
N LYS A 230 8.19 -18.83 -15.59
CA LYS A 230 6.92 -19.56 -15.72
C LYS A 230 6.49 -19.78 -17.17
N GLY A 231 7.13 -19.10 -18.12
CA GLY A 231 6.83 -19.21 -19.54
C GLY A 231 5.51 -18.58 -19.97
N GLU A 232 5.31 -18.55 -21.28
CA GLU A 232 4.09 -18.01 -21.90
C GLU A 232 2.85 -18.81 -21.49
N ASN A 233 1.73 -18.11 -21.34
CA ASN A 233 0.45 -18.71 -21.03
C ASN A 233 -0.69 -17.81 -21.53
N ARG A 234 -1.93 -18.14 -21.18
CA ARG A 234 -3.11 -17.38 -21.63
C ARG A 234 -3.07 -15.90 -21.26
N LYS A 235 -2.37 -15.52 -20.19
CA LYS A 235 -2.26 -14.15 -19.67
C LYS A 235 -0.85 -13.57 -19.72
N LEU A 236 0.12 -14.28 -20.28
CA LEU A 236 1.50 -13.83 -20.41
C LEU A 236 2.05 -14.20 -21.79
N GLU A 237 2.50 -13.21 -22.54
CA GLU A 237 3.12 -13.38 -23.86
C GLU A 237 4.47 -12.67 -23.87
N PHE A 238 5.44 -13.24 -24.57
CA PHE A 238 6.75 -12.66 -24.83
C PHE A 238 6.85 -12.20 -26.29
N LYS A 239 7.56 -11.09 -26.50
CA LYS A 239 7.99 -10.63 -27.81
C LYS A 239 9.43 -10.18 -27.69
N SER A 240 10.24 -10.63 -28.65
CA SER A 240 11.68 -10.34 -28.63
C SER A 240 11.98 -8.85 -28.80
N THR A 241 11.18 -8.13 -29.59
CA THR A 241 11.38 -6.73 -29.96
C THR A 241 10.04 -6.02 -30.17
N LEU A 242 10.05 -4.68 -30.15
CA LEU A 242 8.87 -3.86 -30.40
C LEU A 242 8.63 -3.63 -31.90
N ARG A 243 9.70 -3.39 -32.67
CA ARG A 243 9.62 -3.03 -34.11
C ARG A 243 10.72 -3.62 -34.98
N THR A 244 11.80 -4.12 -34.39
CA THR A 244 12.97 -4.58 -35.16
C THR A 244 12.92 -6.06 -35.44
N ASN A 245 13.06 -6.45 -36.69
CA ASN A 245 13.24 -7.85 -37.05
C ASN A 245 14.68 -8.27 -36.75
N LEU A 246 14.87 -9.26 -35.88
CA LEU A 246 16.21 -9.67 -35.42
C LEU A 246 17.07 -10.33 -36.52
N HIS A 247 16.45 -10.86 -37.57
CA HIS A 247 17.17 -11.47 -38.70
C HIS A 247 17.70 -10.40 -39.67
N THR A 248 16.85 -9.45 -40.06
CA THR A 248 17.22 -8.40 -41.02
C THR A 248 17.89 -7.19 -40.33
N LYS A 249 17.71 -7.03 -39.02
CA LYS A 249 18.13 -5.87 -38.20
C LYS A 249 17.50 -4.53 -38.64
N GLU A 250 16.41 -4.61 -39.40
CA GLU A 250 15.63 -3.48 -39.90
C GLU A 250 14.28 -3.39 -39.19
N PHE A 251 13.65 -2.21 -39.29
CA PHE A 251 12.31 -2.00 -38.77
C PHE A 251 11.29 -2.70 -39.66
N ASP A 252 10.42 -3.48 -39.04
CA ASP A 252 9.44 -4.29 -39.73
C ASP A 252 8.06 -4.05 -39.09
N LYS A 253 7.16 -3.47 -39.89
CA LYS A 253 5.78 -3.20 -39.48
C LYS A 253 5.03 -4.46 -39.06
N LYS A 254 5.46 -5.65 -39.49
CA LYS A 254 4.88 -6.93 -39.05
C LYS A 254 5.17 -7.21 -37.57
N ILE A 255 6.32 -6.76 -37.05
CA ILE A 255 6.66 -6.90 -35.63
C ILE A 255 5.78 -5.97 -34.78
N GLU A 256 5.62 -4.71 -35.20
CA GLU A 256 4.70 -3.77 -34.56
C GLU A 256 3.26 -4.28 -34.58
N HIS A 257 2.81 -4.80 -35.72
CA HIS A 257 1.50 -5.44 -35.88
C HIS A 257 1.35 -6.62 -34.92
N SER A 258 2.37 -7.47 -34.76
CA SER A 258 2.33 -8.60 -33.83
C SER A 258 2.16 -8.16 -32.37
N VAL A 259 2.75 -7.03 -31.97
CA VAL A 259 2.58 -6.46 -30.62
C VAL A 259 1.15 -5.95 -30.45
N LEU A 260 0.65 -5.14 -31.39
CA LEU A 260 -0.69 -4.58 -31.34
C LEU A 260 -1.79 -5.65 -31.40
N LYS A 261 -1.59 -6.67 -32.23
CA LYS A 261 -2.44 -7.87 -32.30
C LYS A 261 -2.61 -8.52 -30.92
N THR A 262 -1.52 -8.63 -30.16
CA THR A 262 -1.53 -9.23 -28.82
C THR A 262 -2.26 -8.32 -27.82
N VAL A 263 -2.00 -7.01 -27.87
CA VAL A 263 -2.69 -6.02 -27.02
C VAL A 263 -4.21 -6.06 -27.28
N SER A 264 -4.63 -5.98 -28.55
CA SER A 264 -6.04 -6.10 -28.96
C SER A 264 -6.67 -7.39 -28.46
N ALA A 265 -5.98 -8.52 -28.62
CA ALA A 265 -6.45 -9.82 -28.13
C ALA A 265 -6.67 -9.86 -26.61
N TYR A 266 -5.77 -9.26 -25.83
CA TYR A 266 -5.93 -9.19 -24.38
C TYR A 266 -7.12 -8.35 -23.94
N LEU A 267 -7.32 -7.19 -24.58
CA LEU A 267 -8.45 -6.32 -24.30
C LEU A 267 -9.78 -7.00 -24.63
N ASN A 268 -9.85 -7.76 -25.74
CA ASN A 268 -11.03 -8.53 -26.14
C ASN A 268 -11.27 -9.81 -25.30
N SER A 269 -10.31 -10.22 -24.48
CA SER A 269 -10.35 -11.48 -23.71
C SER A 269 -10.46 -11.21 -22.20
N ASP A 270 -9.60 -11.80 -21.37
CA ASP A 270 -9.63 -11.66 -19.90
C ASP A 270 -8.53 -10.74 -19.37
N GLY A 271 -7.96 -9.90 -20.24
CA GLY A 271 -6.73 -9.16 -19.99
C GLY A 271 -5.48 -10.04 -19.96
N GLY A 272 -4.33 -9.42 -19.72
CA GLY A 272 -3.04 -10.12 -19.67
C GLY A 272 -1.86 -9.16 -19.65
N THR A 273 -0.67 -9.73 -19.73
CA THR A 273 0.61 -9.02 -19.73
C THR A 273 1.41 -9.43 -20.95
N LEU A 274 1.91 -8.45 -21.69
CA LEU A 274 2.89 -8.65 -22.77
C LEU A 274 4.25 -8.11 -22.29
N LEU A 275 5.29 -8.94 -22.39
CA LEU A 275 6.68 -8.53 -22.16
C LEU A 275 7.40 -8.42 -23.50
N VAL A 276 8.00 -7.26 -23.76
CA VAL A 276 8.79 -6.98 -24.96
C VAL A 276 10.26 -6.83 -24.56
N GLY A 277 11.16 -7.43 -25.34
CA GLY A 277 12.58 -7.59 -24.99
C GLY A 277 12.89 -8.95 -24.36
N VAL A 278 12.02 -9.94 -24.52
CA VAL A 278 12.17 -11.30 -24.00
C VAL A 278 11.94 -12.29 -25.15
N SER A 279 12.84 -13.26 -25.33
CA SER A 279 12.69 -14.32 -26.33
C SER A 279 11.65 -15.36 -25.93
N ASP A 280 11.22 -16.18 -26.88
CA ASP A 280 10.24 -17.25 -26.64
C ASP A 280 10.74 -18.28 -25.59
N ASN A 281 12.06 -18.42 -25.44
CA ASN A 281 12.70 -19.28 -24.43
C ASN A 281 12.91 -18.56 -23.08
N GLY A 282 12.41 -17.34 -22.91
CA GLY A 282 12.56 -16.55 -21.69
C GLY A 282 13.93 -15.86 -21.52
N THR A 283 14.75 -15.78 -22.58
CA THR A 283 16.01 -15.03 -22.53
C THR A 283 15.74 -13.54 -22.62
N ILE A 284 16.31 -12.74 -21.72
CA ILE A 284 16.19 -11.28 -21.76
C ILE A 284 17.11 -10.74 -22.86
N LEU A 285 16.52 -10.18 -23.92
CA LEU A 285 17.23 -9.58 -25.04
C LEU A 285 17.42 -8.06 -24.88
N GLY A 286 16.54 -7.42 -24.12
CA GLY A 286 16.52 -5.98 -23.94
C GLY A 286 15.75 -5.23 -25.05
N LEU A 287 15.73 -3.90 -24.97
CA LEU A 287 15.06 -3.01 -25.94
C LEU A 287 16.03 -2.27 -26.88
N ASN A 288 17.35 -2.49 -26.73
CA ASN A 288 18.37 -1.75 -27.49
C ASN A 288 18.27 -2.00 -29.00
N SER A 289 17.87 -3.21 -29.40
CA SER A 289 17.68 -3.58 -30.81
C SER A 289 16.64 -2.71 -31.51
N ASP A 290 15.69 -2.11 -30.76
CA ASP A 290 14.66 -1.25 -31.33
C ASP A 290 15.14 0.17 -31.67
N LYS A 291 16.39 0.52 -31.37
CA LYS A 291 17.06 1.76 -31.80
C LYS A 291 16.26 3.03 -31.48
N PHE A 292 15.64 3.11 -30.31
CA PHE A 292 15.06 4.35 -29.80
C PHE A 292 16.13 5.20 -29.12
N GLU A 293 16.09 6.53 -29.30
CA GLU A 293 17.03 7.47 -28.66
C GLU A 293 16.96 7.38 -27.12
N ASN A 294 15.75 7.22 -26.59
CA ASN A 294 15.49 7.10 -25.17
C ASN A 294 14.15 6.39 -24.92
N HIS A 295 13.90 6.07 -23.65
CA HIS A 295 12.69 5.40 -23.19
C HIS A 295 11.40 6.22 -23.44
N ASP A 296 11.48 7.56 -23.42
CA ASP A 296 10.33 8.43 -23.65
C ASP A 296 9.87 8.35 -25.11
N LYS A 297 10.79 8.33 -26.07
CA LYS A 297 10.49 8.15 -27.50
C LYS A 297 9.86 6.78 -27.78
N LEU A 298 10.32 5.73 -27.08
CA LEU A 298 9.73 4.39 -27.17
C LEU A 298 8.28 4.39 -26.66
N ASN A 299 8.03 4.96 -25.47
CA ASN A 299 6.69 5.05 -24.89
C ASN A 299 5.74 5.89 -25.76
N LEU A 300 6.25 7.01 -26.30
CA LEU A 300 5.48 7.85 -27.23
C LEU A 300 5.13 7.09 -28.51
N HIS A 301 6.08 6.33 -29.07
CA HIS A 301 5.84 5.51 -30.26
C HIS A 301 4.78 4.45 -30.01
N LEU A 302 4.90 3.68 -28.93
CA LEU A 302 3.89 2.69 -28.53
C LEU A 302 2.51 3.34 -28.32
N THR A 303 2.46 4.47 -27.63
CA THR A 303 1.22 5.21 -27.41
C THR A 303 0.58 5.65 -28.73
N ASN A 304 1.37 6.14 -29.68
CA ASN A 304 0.87 6.53 -31.00
C ASN A 304 0.37 5.34 -31.81
N MET A 305 1.08 4.21 -31.77
CA MET A 305 0.64 2.96 -32.39
C MET A 305 -0.71 2.50 -31.84
N ILE A 306 -0.88 2.51 -30.51
CA ILE A 306 -2.15 2.16 -29.87
C ILE A 306 -3.25 3.14 -30.27
N LYS A 307 -3.01 4.45 -30.24
CA LYS A 307 -3.99 5.47 -30.63
C LYS A 307 -4.47 5.28 -32.08
N HIS A 308 -3.54 4.99 -32.99
CA HIS A 308 -3.84 4.86 -34.42
C HIS A 308 -4.57 3.56 -34.76
N HIS A 309 -4.12 2.43 -34.19
CA HIS A 309 -4.62 1.11 -34.56
C HIS A 309 -5.73 0.56 -33.65
N ILE A 310 -5.78 0.97 -32.39
CA ILE A 310 -6.72 0.43 -31.39
C ILE A 310 -7.76 1.48 -30.99
N GLY A 311 -7.32 2.71 -30.75
CA GLY A 311 -8.20 3.83 -30.35
C GLY A 311 -7.74 4.49 -29.05
N ASN A 312 -7.98 5.79 -28.94
CA ASN A 312 -7.56 6.61 -27.81
C ASN A 312 -8.38 6.29 -26.54
N GLU A 313 -9.63 5.91 -26.71
CA GLU A 313 -10.57 5.52 -25.66
C GLU A 313 -10.13 4.28 -24.87
N TYR A 314 -9.20 3.48 -25.42
CA TYR A 314 -8.71 2.26 -24.77
C TYR A 314 -7.41 2.45 -23.97
N LEU A 315 -6.76 3.61 -24.06
CA LEU A 315 -5.53 3.90 -23.30
C LEU A 315 -5.67 3.68 -21.78
N PRO A 316 -6.80 4.02 -21.12
CA PRO A 316 -6.96 3.74 -19.69
C PRO A 316 -6.91 2.25 -19.30
N PHE A 317 -7.11 1.35 -20.27
CA PHE A 317 -7.06 -0.10 -20.07
C PHE A 317 -5.69 -0.70 -20.40
N ILE A 318 -4.73 0.10 -20.88
CA ILE A 318 -3.40 -0.33 -21.31
C ILE A 318 -2.34 0.44 -20.53
N LYS A 319 -1.71 -0.21 -19.55
CA LYS A 319 -0.59 0.37 -18.80
C LYS A 319 0.72 -0.20 -19.32
N HIS A 320 1.64 0.66 -19.74
CA HIS A 320 2.97 0.24 -20.18
C HIS A 320 4.06 0.88 -19.31
N GLU A 321 5.12 0.13 -19.03
CA GLU A 321 6.27 0.58 -18.24
C GLU A 321 7.54 -0.16 -18.65
N ILE A 322 8.68 0.50 -18.52
CA ILE A 322 9.99 -0.11 -18.80
C ILE A 322 10.63 -0.52 -17.48
N ILE A 323 10.95 -1.79 -17.35
CA ILE A 323 11.54 -2.39 -16.15
C ILE A 323 13.01 -2.67 -16.43
N ARG A 324 13.87 -2.17 -15.54
CA ARG A 324 15.31 -2.44 -15.57
C ARG A 324 15.62 -3.74 -14.84
N LEU A 325 16.22 -4.67 -15.56
CA LEU A 325 16.83 -5.91 -15.05
C LEU A 325 18.36 -5.79 -15.15
N ASP A 326 19.09 -6.71 -14.52
CA ASP A 326 20.57 -6.70 -14.57
C ASP A 326 21.07 -6.93 -16.01
N GLU A 327 20.31 -7.72 -16.77
CA GLU A 327 20.61 -8.16 -18.13
C GLU A 327 20.13 -7.18 -19.22
N GLY A 328 19.27 -6.20 -18.87
CA GLY A 328 18.72 -5.24 -19.82
C GLY A 328 17.39 -4.62 -19.39
N HIS A 329 16.77 -3.87 -20.31
CA HIS A 329 15.44 -3.28 -20.09
C HIS A 329 14.36 -4.13 -20.76
N VAL A 330 13.24 -4.35 -20.09
CA VAL A 330 12.06 -5.06 -20.62
C VAL A 330 10.86 -4.12 -20.57
N LEU A 331 10.15 -3.99 -21.69
CA LEU A 331 8.91 -3.22 -21.74
C LEU A 331 7.76 -4.16 -21.34
N LYS A 332 7.05 -3.81 -20.27
CA LYS A 332 5.88 -4.53 -19.78
C LYS A 332 4.62 -3.76 -20.13
N ILE A 333 3.67 -4.44 -20.78
CA ILE A 333 2.37 -3.90 -21.16
C ILE A 333 1.28 -4.73 -20.46
N ASP A 334 0.61 -4.16 -19.47
CA ASP A 334 -0.53 -4.75 -18.78
C ASP A 334 -1.84 -4.25 -19.42
N CYS A 335 -2.67 -5.19 -19.90
CA CYS A 335 -3.96 -4.94 -20.53
C CYS A 335 -5.10 -5.42 -19.63
N LYS A 336 -6.09 -4.56 -19.37
CA LYS A 336 -7.35 -4.90 -18.70
C LYS A 336 -8.41 -5.28 -19.73
N LYS A 337 -9.31 -6.22 -19.39
CA LYS A 337 -10.46 -6.56 -20.25
C LYS A 337 -11.28 -5.31 -20.57
N SER A 338 -11.62 -5.12 -21.84
CA SER A 338 -12.55 -4.10 -22.31
C SER A 338 -14.00 -4.54 -22.08
N LYS A 339 -14.90 -3.57 -21.89
CA LYS A 339 -16.35 -3.81 -21.89
C LYS A 339 -16.95 -3.83 -23.29
N LYS A 340 -16.24 -3.29 -24.28
CA LYS A 340 -16.68 -3.20 -25.68
C LYS A 340 -15.74 -4.00 -26.59
N PRO A 341 -16.25 -4.60 -27.67
CA PRO A 341 -15.41 -5.26 -28.66
C PRO A 341 -14.46 -4.27 -29.32
N ILE A 342 -13.20 -4.67 -29.50
CA ILE A 342 -12.15 -3.86 -30.10
C ILE A 342 -11.75 -4.44 -31.45
N PHE A 343 -11.88 -3.62 -32.48
CA PHE A 343 -11.43 -3.91 -33.83
C PHE A 343 -10.14 -3.13 -34.09
N MET A 344 -9.07 -3.85 -34.37
CA MET A 344 -7.76 -3.24 -34.66
C MET A 344 -7.71 -2.81 -36.12
N LYS A 345 -7.52 -1.52 -36.39
CA LYS A 345 -7.42 -0.97 -37.74
C LYS A 345 -6.09 -1.34 -38.38
N VAL A 346 -6.10 -1.92 -39.57
CA VAL A 346 -4.89 -2.26 -40.33
C VAL A 346 -5.09 -1.84 -41.78
N LYS A 347 -4.46 -0.72 -42.16
CA LYS A 347 -4.69 -0.05 -43.46
C LYS A 347 -6.19 0.26 -43.61
N ASP A 348 -6.84 -0.34 -44.61
CA ASP A 348 -8.25 -0.11 -44.96
C ASP A 348 -9.19 -1.23 -44.43
N ASP A 349 -8.68 -2.12 -43.57
CA ASP A 349 -9.43 -3.23 -42.98
C ASP A 349 -9.41 -3.16 -41.45
N GLU A 350 -10.36 -3.86 -40.82
CA GLU A 350 -10.47 -4.02 -39.38
C GLU A 350 -10.32 -5.49 -38.97
N GLU A 351 -9.44 -5.74 -38.01
CA GLU A 351 -9.10 -7.08 -37.58
C GLU A 351 -9.54 -7.32 -36.13
N PHE A 352 -10.26 -8.42 -35.90
CA PHE A 352 -10.71 -8.81 -34.56
C PHE A 352 -9.87 -9.97 -34.02
N TYR A 353 -9.19 -9.75 -32.89
CA TYR A 353 -8.31 -10.71 -32.26
C TYR A 353 -8.77 -11.11 -30.87
N ILE A 354 -8.58 -12.39 -30.51
CA ILE A 354 -8.83 -12.93 -29.17
C ILE A 354 -7.69 -13.85 -28.73
N ARG A 355 -7.57 -14.07 -27.42
CA ARG A 355 -6.67 -15.08 -26.85
C ARG A 355 -7.34 -16.45 -26.89
N ASN A 356 -6.66 -17.43 -27.48
CA ASN A 356 -7.04 -18.84 -27.46
C ASN A 356 -5.88 -19.65 -26.86
N GLY A 357 -6.01 -19.98 -25.57
CA GLY A 357 -4.89 -20.51 -24.80
C GLY A 357 -3.70 -19.53 -24.81
N PRO A 358 -2.45 -19.99 -25.05
CA PRO A 358 -1.28 -19.12 -25.17
C PRO A 358 -1.17 -18.44 -26.56
N SER A 359 -2.10 -18.67 -27.49
CA SER A 359 -2.03 -18.14 -28.85
C SER A 359 -3.01 -16.99 -29.08
N THR A 360 -2.74 -16.17 -30.09
CA THR A 360 -3.67 -15.12 -30.55
C THR A 360 -4.34 -15.52 -31.88
N ALA A 361 -5.65 -15.68 -31.85
CA ALA A 361 -6.47 -16.06 -33.01
C ALA A 361 -7.18 -14.84 -33.63
N LYS A 362 -7.19 -14.75 -34.96
CA LYS A 362 -8.02 -13.80 -35.73
C LYS A 362 -9.39 -14.43 -35.96
N LEU A 363 -10.46 -13.79 -35.51
CA LEU A 363 -11.82 -14.21 -35.85
C LEU A 363 -12.29 -13.51 -37.14
N ARG A 364 -13.21 -14.14 -37.86
CA ARG A 364 -13.80 -13.61 -39.10
C ARG A 364 -15.27 -13.98 -39.17
N GLY A 365 -16.06 -13.17 -39.89
CA GLY A 365 -17.47 -13.46 -40.21
C GLY A 365 -18.32 -13.72 -38.97
N SER A 366 -19.14 -14.77 -39.03
CA SER A 366 -20.09 -15.14 -37.96
C SER A 366 -19.44 -15.40 -36.61
N SER A 367 -18.21 -15.92 -36.58
CA SER A 367 -17.50 -16.19 -35.31
C SER A 367 -17.23 -14.94 -34.48
N ILE A 368 -17.13 -13.76 -35.11
CA ILE A 368 -17.01 -12.49 -34.39
C ILE A 368 -18.33 -12.20 -33.66
N LEU A 369 -19.46 -12.30 -34.36
CA LEU A 369 -20.79 -12.06 -33.81
C LEU A 369 -21.08 -13.00 -32.64
N ASP A 370 -20.81 -14.30 -32.82
CA ASP A 370 -21.00 -15.30 -31.77
C ASP A 370 -20.18 -14.98 -30.52
N TYR A 371 -18.91 -14.61 -30.70
CA TYR A 371 -18.03 -14.24 -29.60
C TYR A 371 -18.53 -12.98 -28.89
N VAL A 372 -18.93 -11.95 -29.65
CA VAL A 372 -19.36 -10.67 -29.11
C VAL A 372 -20.62 -10.82 -28.26
N ASN A 373 -21.62 -11.52 -28.80
CA ASN A 373 -22.90 -11.77 -28.11
C ASN A 373 -22.69 -12.57 -26.80
N HIS A 374 -21.75 -13.51 -26.78
CA HIS A 374 -21.46 -14.29 -25.57
C HIS A 374 -20.65 -13.50 -24.52
N LYS A 375 -19.72 -12.65 -24.96
CA LYS A 375 -18.70 -12.06 -24.09
C LYS A 375 -19.03 -10.65 -23.60
N PHE A 376 -19.76 -9.87 -24.39
CA PHE A 376 -20.02 -8.45 -24.14
C PHE A 376 -21.50 -8.10 -23.93
N ASP A 377 -22.46 -8.86 -24.48
CA ASP A 377 -23.90 -8.54 -24.38
C ASP A 377 -24.59 -9.04 -23.09
N LYS A 378 -23.82 -9.49 -22.09
CA LYS A 378 -24.35 -9.77 -20.75
C LYS A 378 -24.15 -8.56 -19.85
N GLU A 379 -24.95 -7.52 -20.04
CA GLU A 379 -25.27 -6.54 -18.99
C GLU A 379 -26.75 -6.66 -18.60
#